data_AF-A0A7K4H6I0-F1
#
_entry.id   AF-A0A7K4H6I0-F1
#
_cell.length_a   1.000
_cell.length_b   1.000
_cell.length_c   1.000
_cell.angle_alpha   90.00
_cell.angle_beta   90.00
_cell.angle_gamma   90.00
#
_symmetry.space_group_name_H-M   'P 1'
#
loop_
_entity.id
_entity.type
_entity.pdbx_description
1 polymer ?
#
loop_
_entity_poly.entity_id
_entity_poly.type
_entity_poly.pdbx_seq_one_letter_code
_entity_poly.pdbx_strand_id
1 'polypeptide(L)' 'MSKCPYCKEDFHLEDFFEVVTKETKKGKIRTNFRDFKGEVYGVRGYGVKMWACPSCDTILGFSEVASAT' A
#
# COMPACT_ATOMS: atom_id res chain seq x y z
N MET A 1 -10.41 9.15 -2.27
CA MET A 1 -9.21 9.91 -2.67
C MET A 1 -8.65 10.58 -1.44
N SER A 2 -7.38 10.32 -1.18
CA SER A 2 -6.63 10.95 -0.09
C SER A 2 -5.61 11.90 -0.72
N LYS A 3 -5.27 12.98 -0.01
CA LYS A 3 -4.44 14.05 -0.56
C LYS A 3 -3.15 14.19 0.23
N CYS A 4 -2.02 14.35 -0.45
CA CYS A 4 -0.74 14.57 0.20
C CYS A 4 -0.74 15.92 0.92
N PRO A 5 -0.43 15.98 2.23
CA PRO A 5 -0.41 17.24 2.96
C PRO A 5 0.71 18.18 2.49
N TYR A 6 1.74 17.65 1.84
CA TYR A 6 2.92 18.39 1.36
C TYR A 6 2.73 18.92 -0.06
N CYS A 7 2.68 18.04 -1.07
CA CYS A 7 2.59 18.44 -2.48
C CYS A 7 1.16 18.69 -2.98
N LYS A 8 0.13 18.39 -2.17
CA LYS A 8 -1.28 18.54 -2.54
C LYS A 8 -1.70 17.72 -3.77
N GLU A 9 -0.95 16.69 -4.14
CA GLU A 9 -1.39 15.70 -5.13
C GLU A 9 -2.32 14.66 -4.49
N ASP A 10 -3.28 14.19 -5.26
CA ASP A 10 -4.16 13.10 -4.86
C ASP A 10 -3.45 11.75 -5.02
N PHE A 11 -3.75 10.82 -4.13
CA PHE A 11 -3.26 9.44 -4.19
C PHE A 11 -4.35 8.44 -3.82
N HIS A 12 -4.16 7.20 -4.28
CA HIS A 12 -5.07 6.08 -4.15
C HIS A 12 -4.37 4.89 -3.49
N LEU A 13 -5.18 3.93 -3.00
CA LEU A 13 -4.64 2.68 -2.44
C LEU A 13 -3.88 1.87 -3.49
N GLU A 14 -4.27 1.94 -4.77
CA GLU A 14 -3.57 1.24 -5.86
C GLU A 14 -2.11 1.70 -6.02
N ASP A 15 -1.77 2.93 -5.59
CA ASP A 15 -0.42 3.46 -5.66
C ASP A 15 0.51 2.75 -4.66
N PHE A 16 -0.04 2.28 -3.54
CA PHE A 16 0.72 1.64 -2.46
C PHE A 16 0.68 0.11 -2.49
N PHE A 17 -0.29 -0.49 -3.17
CA PHE A 17 -0.49 -1.93 -3.18
C PHE A 17 -0.55 -2.52 -4.58
N GLU A 18 -0.14 -3.76 -4.72
CA GLU A 18 -0.43 -4.56 -5.91
C GLU A 18 -1.93 -4.82 -6.01
N VAL A 19 -2.49 -4.55 -7.19
CA VAL A 19 -3.91 -4.73 -7.47
C VAL A 19 -4.09 -5.95 -8.35
N VAL A 20 -4.78 -6.96 -7.83
CA VAL A 20 -5.08 -8.17 -8.59
C VAL A 20 -6.58 -8.25 -8.85
N THR A 21 -6.92 -8.16 -10.13
CA THR A 21 -8.27 -8.34 -10.64
C THR A 21 -8.47 -9.78 -11.05
N LYS A 22 -9.48 -10.45 -10.48
CA LYS A 22 -9.85 -11.82 -10.89
C LYS A 22 -11.33 -11.89 -11.22
N GLU A 23 -11.63 -12.54 -12.34
CA GLU A 23 -12.98 -12.94 -12.68
C GLU A 23 -13.33 -14.24 -11.93
N THR A 24 -14.45 -14.22 -11.22
CA THR A 24 -14.98 -15.41 -10.56
C THR A 24 -15.66 -16.31 -11.56
N LYS A 25 -15.85 -17.60 -11.22
CA LYS A 25 -16.60 -18.57 -12.05
C LYS A 25 -18.04 -18.13 -12.40
N LYS A 26 -18.58 -17.10 -11.73
CA LYS A 26 -19.91 -16.52 -11.97
C LYS A 26 -19.85 -15.21 -12.79
N GLY A 27 -18.73 -14.91 -13.45
CA GLY A 27 -18.55 -13.70 -14.26
C GLY A 27 -18.42 -12.40 -13.46
N LYS A 28 -18.28 -12.47 -12.13
CA LYS A 28 -18.08 -11.26 -11.30
C LYS A 28 -16.60 -10.92 -11.21
N ILE A 29 -16.25 -9.68 -11.53
CA ILE A 29 -14.91 -9.13 -11.34
C ILE A 29 -14.73 -8.78 -9.85
N ARG A 30 -13.64 -9.27 -9.25
CA ARG A 30 -13.21 -8.90 -7.89
C ARG A 30 -11.81 -8.33 -7.92
N THR A 31 -11.66 -7.14 -7.33
CA THR A 31 -10.38 -6.47 -7.14
C THR A 31 -9.89 -6.73 -5.73
N ASN A 32 -8.64 -7.17 -5.58
CA ASN A 32 -8.01 -7.37 -4.27
C ASN A 32 -6.67 -6.64 -4.23
N PHE A 33 -6.37 -6.02 -3.09
CA PHE A 33 -5.06 -5.47 -2.78
C PHE A 33 -4.20 -6.56 -2.15
N ARG A 34 -2.98 -6.74 -2.64
CA ARG A 34 -2.02 -7.74 -2.15
C ARG A 34 -0.84 -7.07 -1.46
N ASP A 35 0.32 -7.15 -2.08
CA ASP A 35 1.59 -6.80 -1.49
C ASP A 35 1.78 -5.28 -1.51
N PHE A 36 2.42 -4.77 -0.46
CA PHE A 36 2.76 -3.35 -0.37
C PHE A 36 3.98 -3.07 -1.24
N LYS A 37 3.89 -2.05 -2.09
CA LYS A 37 4.93 -1.69 -3.07
C LYS A 37 6.05 -0.84 -2.47
N GLY A 38 5.82 -0.21 -1.31
CA GLY A 38 6.79 0.67 -0.67
C GLY A 38 7.82 -0.06 0.16
N GLU A 39 8.71 0.70 0.79
CA GLU A 39 9.78 0.15 1.62
C GLU A 39 9.23 -0.54 2.87
N VAL A 40 9.79 -1.72 3.17
CA VAL A 40 9.47 -2.49 4.36
C VAL A 40 10.76 -2.77 5.12
N TYR A 41 10.83 -2.28 6.35
CA TYR A 41 11.96 -2.50 7.25
C TYR A 41 11.64 -3.64 8.20
N GLY A 42 12.46 -4.70 8.20
CA GLY A 42 12.32 -5.82 9.12
C GLY A 42 13.01 -5.54 10.45
N VAL A 43 12.28 -5.61 11.56
CA VAL A 43 12.83 -5.57 12.93
C VAL A 43 12.37 -6.84 13.65
N ARG A 44 13.30 -7.77 13.91
CA ARG A 44 13.14 -9.05 14.64
C ARG A 44 11.69 -9.39 15.05
N GLY A 45 10.95 -10.10 14.19
CA GLY A 45 9.58 -10.56 14.44
C GLY A 45 8.46 -9.58 14.04
N TYR A 46 8.80 -8.44 13.44
CA TYR A 46 7.88 -7.45 12.92
C TYR A 46 8.43 -6.81 11.63
N GLY A 47 7.53 -6.38 10.75
CA GLY A 47 7.86 -5.52 9.60
C GLY A 47 7.24 -4.14 9.80
N VAL A 48 7.95 -3.08 9.45
CA VAL A 48 7.41 -1.72 9.41
C VAL A 48 7.33 -1.30 7.96
N LYS A 49 6.11 -1.02 7.48
CA LYS A 49 5.90 -0.41 6.16
C LYS A 49 6.07 1.09 6.29
N MET A 50 6.93 1.67 5.46
CA MET A 50 7.09 3.11 5.33
C MET A 50 6.24 3.61 4.16
N TRP A 51 5.34 4.53 4.46
CA TRP A 51 4.46 5.14 3.47
C TRP A 51 5.08 6.44 2.98
N ALA A 52 5.36 6.53 1.69
CA ALA A 52 5.86 7.73 1.04
C ALA A 52 4.88 8.20 -0.03
N CYS A 53 4.69 9.50 -0.19
CA CYS A 53 3.83 10.03 -1.24
C CYS A 53 4.36 9.62 -2.62
N PRO A 54 3.54 9.00 -3.50
CA PRO A 54 3.99 8.54 -4.82
C PRO A 54 4.45 9.68 -5.75
N SER A 55 4.06 10.93 -5.46
CA SER A 55 4.36 12.08 -6.30
C SER A 55 5.56 12.91 -5.84
N CYS A 56 5.89 12.88 -4.55
CA CYS A 56 6.94 13.75 -3.98
C CYS A 56 7.85 13.09 -2.95
N ASP A 57 7.74 11.76 -2.81
CA ASP A 57 8.55 10.89 -1.94
C ASP A 57 8.58 11.26 -0.45
N THR A 58 7.75 12.22 -0.04
CA THR A 58 7.69 12.65 1.35
C THR A 58 7.04 11.56 2.20
N ILE A 59 7.70 11.21 3.32
CA ILE A 59 7.21 10.20 4.26
C ILE A 59 5.90 10.70 4.87
N LEU A 60 4.84 9.92 4.66
CA LEU A 60 3.49 10.15 5.18
C LEU A 60 3.27 9.43 6.51
N GLY A 61 4.02 8.36 6.78
CA GLY A 61 3.96 7.66 8.05
C GLY A 61 4.51 6.24 7.99
N PHE A 62 4.37 5.54 9.10
CA PHE A 62 4.81 4.15 9.26
C PHE A 62 3.65 3.32 9.77
N SER A 63 3.54 2.07 9.32
CA SER A 63 2.58 1.11 9.87
C SER A 63 3.27 -0.19 10.21
N GLU A 64 3.07 -0.66 11.44
CA GLU A 64 3.54 -1.97 11.89
C GLU A 64 2.75 -3.08 11.20
N VAL A 65 3.44 -4.16 10.89
CA VAL A 65 2.88 -5.38 10.34
C VAL A 65 3.43 -6.52 11.18
N ALA A 66 2.53 -7.24 11.84
CA ALA A 66 2.89 -8.49 12.47
C ALA A 66 3.40 -9.44 11.38
N SER A 67 4.65 -9.90 11.48
CA SER A 67 5.09 -10.99 10.61
C SER A 67 4.33 -12.24 11.05
N ALA A 68 3.42 -12.73 10.22
CA ALA A 68 2.86 -14.05 10.41
C ALA A 68 4.03 -15.04 10.30
N THR A 69 4.47 -15.55 11.45
CA THR A 69 5.45 -16.63 11.54
C THR A 69 4.75 -17.94 11.22
#